data_AF-A0ABD0P3S9-F1
#
_entry.id   AF-A0ABD0P3S9-F1
#
_cell.length_a   1.000
_cell.length_b   1.000
_cell.length_c   1.000
_cell.angle_alpha   90.00
_cell.angle_beta   90.00
_cell.angle_gamma   90.00
#
_symmetry.space_group_name_H-M   'P 1'
#
loop_
_entity.id
_entity.type
_entity.pdbx_description
1 polymer ?
#
loop_
_entity_poly.entity_id
_entity_poly.type
_entity_poly.pdbx_seq_one_letter_code
_entity_poly.pdbx_strand_id
1 'polypeptide(L)'
;MAGMADLTVSLFLLVGIVVFSEVARRTALYLFPKRNWIIYVLELISTFQLCACTHELKLLAEVGGLEPQIGLTLTFLISVVHGFSFHGAICTPTGTLEQLCRGTLTRGCALTRITCQLIAAVVARSVMPHVWALALSDLHTQHSLTGFKCTNSPVNAPLLSAAAVELSCAFVMHAAASNLEKVEEKYQVPAIAAVITTLVYA
;
A
#
# COMPACT_ATOMS: atom_id res chain seq x y z
N MET A 1 16.00 2.71 -18.46
CA MET A 1 16.52 2.27 -17.16
C MET A 1 16.57 3.49 -16.28
N ALA A 2 15.90 3.44 -15.13
CA ALA A 2 15.87 4.48 -14.13
C ALA A 2 17.31 4.73 -13.69
N GLY A 3 17.73 5.99 -13.78
CA GLY A 3 19.03 6.40 -13.27
C GLY A 3 19.05 6.34 -11.75
N MET A 4 20.25 6.43 -11.17
CA MET A 4 20.43 6.57 -9.72
C MET A 4 19.66 7.78 -9.16
N ALA A 5 19.52 8.84 -9.96
CA ALA A 5 18.75 10.03 -9.61
C ALA A 5 17.24 9.75 -9.50
N ASP A 6 16.64 9.02 -10.45
CA ASP A 6 15.22 8.65 -10.41
C ASP A 6 14.91 7.81 -9.17
N LEU A 7 15.74 6.79 -8.90
CA LEU A 7 15.60 5.95 -7.71
C LEU A 7 15.71 6.78 -6.42
N THR A 8 16.67 7.72 -6.36
CA THR A 8 16.87 8.59 -5.20
C THR A 8 15.65 9.48 -4.96
N VAL A 9 15.10 10.08 -6.02
CA VAL A 9 13.90 10.92 -5.93
C VAL A 9 12.69 10.11 -5.47
N SER A 10 12.47 8.91 -6.05
CA SER A 10 11.39 8.01 -5.62
C SER A 10 11.55 7.57 -4.16
N LEU A 11 12.77 7.29 -3.69
CA LEU A 11 13.04 6.99 -2.28
C LEU A 11 12.71 8.16 -1.36
N PHE A 12 13.12 9.38 -1.71
CA PHE A 12 12.75 10.57 -0.96
C PHE A 12 11.25 10.78 -0.93
N LEU A 13 10.55 10.53 -2.03
CA LEU A 13 9.11 10.66 -2.09
C LEU A 13 8.40 9.61 -1.22
N LEU A 14 8.84 8.34 -1.27
CA LEU A 14 8.33 7.27 -0.40
C LEU A 14 8.51 7.62 1.08
N VAL A 15 9.72 8.06 1.46
CA VAL A 15 10.00 8.52 2.83
C VAL A 15 9.13 9.72 3.20
N GLY A 16 8.98 10.68 2.29
CA GLY A 16 8.13 11.86 2.48
C GLY A 16 6.68 11.49 2.75
N ILE A 17 6.11 10.55 1.98
CA ILE A 17 4.74 10.04 2.15
C ILE A 17 4.58 9.37 3.53
N VAL A 18 5.53 8.53 3.92
CA VAL A 18 5.51 7.82 5.22
C VAL A 18 5.60 8.82 6.38
N VAL A 19 6.54 9.77 6.31
CA VAL A 19 6.74 10.78 7.36
C VAL A 19 5.52 11.69 7.46
N PHE A 20 4.98 12.16 6.34
CA PHE A 20 3.77 12.98 6.31
C PHE A 20 2.59 12.25 6.96
N SER A 21 2.39 10.98 6.59
CA SER A 21 1.32 10.14 7.14
C SER A 21 1.50 9.87 8.63
N GLU A 22 2.75 9.69 9.08
CA GLU A 22 3.05 9.48 10.49
C GLU A 22 2.81 10.75 11.32
N VAL A 23 3.23 11.91 10.82
CA VAL A 23 2.92 13.21 11.45
C VAL A 23 1.41 13.41 11.53
N ALA A 24 0.66 13.10 10.46
CA ALA A 24 -0.79 13.20 10.44
C ALA A 24 -1.45 12.28 11.47
N ARG A 25 -1.00 11.01 11.57
CA ARG A 25 -1.50 10.05 12.59
C ARG A 25 -1.22 10.55 14.00
N ARG A 26 0.01 10.96 14.30
CA ARG A 26 0.38 11.48 15.63
C ARG A 26 -0.40 12.72 15.99
N THR A 27 -0.62 13.62 15.04
CA THR A 27 -1.43 14.83 15.23
C THR A 27 -2.88 14.46 15.52
N ALA A 28 -3.47 13.51 14.79
CA ALA A 28 -4.82 13.03 15.03
C ALA A 28 -4.97 12.38 16.42
N LEU A 29 -4.01 11.54 16.81
CA LEU A 29 -3.96 10.90 18.13
C LEU A 29 -3.80 11.93 19.26
N TYR A 30 -2.98 12.96 19.04
CA TYR A 30 -2.76 14.04 20.00
C TYR A 30 -4.00 14.93 20.18
N LEU A 31 -4.67 15.30 19.08
CA LEU A 31 -5.85 16.17 19.11
C LEU A 31 -7.12 15.45 19.59
N PHE A 32 -7.23 14.13 19.35
CA PHE A 32 -8.46 13.36 19.61
C PHE A 32 -8.24 12.05 20.38
N PRO A 33 -7.51 12.04 21.52
CA PRO A 33 -7.04 10.81 22.18
C PRO A 33 -8.15 9.93 22.76
N LYS A 34 -9.36 10.48 22.99
CA LYS A 34 -10.49 9.76 23.63
C LYS A 34 -11.68 9.53 22.70
N ARG A 35 -11.50 9.73 21.38
CA ARG A 35 -12.62 9.67 20.44
C ARG A 35 -12.71 8.30 19.78
N ASN A 36 -13.85 7.63 19.93
CA ASN A 36 -14.11 6.30 19.34
C ASN A 36 -13.97 6.25 17.80
N TRP A 37 -14.03 7.41 17.13
CA TRP A 37 -13.89 7.53 15.67
C TRP A 37 -12.44 7.65 15.18
N ILE A 38 -11.45 7.75 16.09
CA ILE A 38 -10.04 7.91 15.74
C ILE A 38 -9.53 6.77 14.85
N ILE A 39 -10.06 5.56 15.07
CA ILE A 39 -9.66 4.37 14.32
C ILE A 39 -9.97 4.50 12.82
N TYR A 40 -11.03 5.23 12.45
CA TYR A 40 -11.38 5.48 11.05
C TYR A 40 -10.46 6.53 10.41
N VAL A 41 -9.97 7.49 11.19
CA VAL A 41 -8.96 8.46 10.75
C VAL A 41 -7.62 7.75 10.51
N LEU A 42 -7.22 6.86 11.43
CA LEU A 42 -6.02 6.04 11.25
C LEU A 42 -6.15 5.12 10.03
N GLU A 43 -7.33 4.55 9.80
CA GLU A 43 -7.63 3.75 8.61
C GLU A 43 -7.45 4.55 7.31
N LEU A 44 -8.00 5.78 7.27
CA LEU A 44 -7.89 6.69 6.14
C LEU A 44 -6.43 7.03 5.83
N ILE A 45 -5.67 7.48 6.85
CA ILE A 45 -4.28 7.91 6.67
C ILE A 45 -3.38 6.74 6.28
N SER A 46 -3.56 5.58 6.91
CA SER A 46 -2.74 4.40 6.64
C SER A 46 -3.03 3.81 5.26
N THR A 47 -4.30 3.78 4.84
CA THR A 47 -4.66 3.36 3.48
C THR A 47 -4.15 4.35 2.44
N PHE A 48 -4.18 5.66 2.71
CA PHE A 48 -3.59 6.65 1.81
C PHE A 48 -2.09 6.42 1.64
N GLN A 49 -1.36 6.23 2.75
CA GLN A 49 0.07 5.92 2.74
C GLN A 49 0.35 4.66 1.90
N LEU A 50 -0.40 3.58 2.14
CA LEU A 50 -0.30 2.33 1.39
C LEU A 50 -0.45 2.57 -0.11
N CYS A 51 -1.56 3.21 -0.53
CA CYS A 51 -1.86 3.42 -1.93
C CYS A 51 -0.87 4.37 -2.61
N ALA A 52 -0.49 5.47 -1.96
CA ALA A 52 0.44 6.45 -2.50
C ALA A 52 1.84 5.84 -2.71
N CYS A 53 2.34 5.10 -1.73
CA CYS A 53 3.60 4.36 -1.86
C CYS A 53 3.54 3.30 -2.97
N THR A 54 2.45 2.54 -3.05
CA THR A 54 2.26 1.53 -4.11
C THR A 54 2.21 2.18 -5.50
N HIS A 55 1.60 3.35 -5.64
CA HIS A 55 1.59 4.10 -6.89
C HIS A 55 3.00 4.50 -7.34
N GLU A 56 3.83 5.01 -6.43
CA GLU A 56 5.23 5.37 -6.74
C GLU A 56 6.07 4.13 -7.10
N LEU A 57 5.93 3.03 -6.34
CA LEU A 57 6.64 1.79 -6.65
C LEU A 57 6.23 1.20 -7.99
N LYS A 58 4.93 1.24 -8.30
CA LYS A 58 4.42 0.81 -9.61
C LYS A 58 5.01 1.64 -10.74
N LEU A 59 5.06 2.97 -10.56
CA LEU A 59 5.68 3.86 -11.54
C LEU A 59 7.16 3.51 -11.76
N LEU A 60 7.90 3.32 -10.67
CA LEU A 60 9.32 2.97 -10.71
C LEU A 60 9.57 1.61 -11.38
N ALA A 61 8.69 0.63 -11.16
CA ALA A 61 8.78 -0.68 -11.77
C ALA A 61 8.45 -0.64 -13.28
N GLU A 62 7.33 -0.04 -13.67
CA GLU A 62 6.81 -0.10 -15.05
C GLU A 62 7.49 0.87 -16.01
N VAL A 63 7.81 2.10 -15.56
CA VAL A 63 8.41 3.13 -16.41
C VAL A 63 9.91 3.24 -16.16
N GLY A 64 10.33 3.07 -14.91
CA GLY A 64 11.75 3.09 -14.56
C GLY A 64 12.51 1.89 -15.13
N GLY A 65 11.88 0.74 -15.36
CA GLY A 65 12.59 -0.47 -15.80
C GLY A 65 13.65 -0.85 -14.78
N LEU A 66 13.24 -0.89 -13.51
CA LEU A 66 14.09 -1.20 -12.37
C LEU A 66 14.54 -2.66 -12.42
N GLU A 67 15.77 -2.93 -11.98
CA GLU A 67 16.24 -4.31 -11.86
C GLU A 67 15.35 -5.08 -10.85
N PRO A 68 14.93 -6.33 -11.14
CA PRO A 68 14.00 -7.07 -10.29
C PRO A 68 14.44 -7.17 -8.82
N GLN A 69 15.75 -7.29 -8.57
CA GLN A 69 16.32 -7.37 -7.22
C GLN A 69 16.08 -6.10 -6.41
N ILE A 70 16.20 -4.92 -7.05
CA ILE A 70 15.93 -3.63 -6.40
C ILE A 70 14.43 -3.50 -6.13
N GLY A 71 13.58 -3.89 -7.09
CA GLY A 71 12.13 -3.82 -6.92
C GLY A 71 11.61 -4.73 -5.79
N LEU A 72 12.13 -5.95 -5.70
CA LEU A 72 11.89 -6.88 -4.58
C LEU A 72 12.30 -6.24 -3.25
N THR A 73 13.51 -5.68 -3.19
CA THR A 73 14.06 -5.06 -1.97
C THR A 73 13.20 -3.88 -1.52
N LEU A 74 12.82 -2.99 -2.45
CA LEU A 74 11.96 -1.85 -2.14
C LEU A 74 10.57 -2.28 -1.68
N THR A 75 9.96 -3.26 -2.35
CA THR A 75 8.66 -3.82 -2.00
C THR A 75 8.67 -4.40 -0.59
N PHE A 76 9.71 -5.16 -0.26
CA PHE A 76 9.90 -5.71 1.08
C PHE A 76 10.04 -4.61 2.13
N LEU A 77 10.97 -3.67 1.92
CA LEU A 77 11.24 -2.59 2.87
C LEU A 77 10.01 -1.73 3.12
N ILE A 78 9.29 -1.34 2.05
CA ILE A 78 8.09 -0.53 2.23
C ILE A 78 6.97 -1.31 2.94
N SER A 79 6.87 -2.62 2.71
CA SER A 79 5.88 -3.47 3.35
C SER A 79 6.17 -3.62 4.85
N VAL A 80 7.44 -3.71 5.22
CA VAL A 80 7.88 -3.68 6.63
C VAL A 80 7.50 -2.33 7.26
N VAL A 81 7.82 -1.21 6.60
CA VAL A 81 7.48 0.14 7.08
C VAL A 81 5.96 0.30 7.26
N HIS A 82 5.17 -0.20 6.32
CA HIS A 82 3.70 -0.23 6.41
C HIS A 82 3.22 -1.02 7.61
N GLY A 83 3.72 -2.25 7.80
CA GLY A 83 3.36 -3.10 8.93
C GLY A 83 3.63 -2.45 10.29
N PHE A 84 4.72 -1.69 10.43
CA PHE A 84 5.02 -0.97 11.67
C PHE A 84 4.28 0.37 11.83
N SER A 85 3.89 1.03 10.73
CA SER A 85 3.34 2.40 10.77
C SER A 85 1.82 2.48 10.85
N PHE A 86 1.09 1.40 10.55
CA PHE A 86 -0.38 1.46 10.41
C PHE A 86 -1.16 1.55 11.73
N HIS A 87 -0.53 1.41 12.89
CA HIS A 87 -1.15 1.62 14.21
C HIS A 87 -2.53 0.92 14.38
N GLY A 88 -2.67 -0.31 13.88
CA GLY A 88 -3.92 -1.09 13.97
C GLY A 88 -4.97 -0.81 12.88
N ALA A 89 -4.63 -0.03 11.85
CA ALA A 89 -5.42 0.05 10.62
C ALA A 89 -5.32 -1.24 9.80
N ILE A 90 -6.43 -1.67 9.18
CA ILE A 90 -6.50 -2.91 8.41
C ILE A 90 -5.97 -2.68 6.98
N CYS A 91 -6.29 -1.52 6.40
CA CYS A 91 -5.88 -1.04 5.08
C CYS A 91 -6.27 -1.96 3.90
N THR A 92 -7.15 -2.94 4.13
CA THR A 92 -7.65 -3.84 3.08
C THR A 92 -9.15 -4.15 3.27
N PRO A 93 -9.96 -4.01 2.20
CA PRO A 93 -11.36 -4.40 2.25
C PRO A 93 -11.55 -5.89 2.53
N THR A 94 -10.72 -6.76 1.96
CA THR A 94 -10.85 -8.21 2.16
C THR A 94 -10.51 -8.61 3.60
N GLY A 95 -9.48 -8.02 4.21
CA GLY A 95 -9.17 -8.21 5.64
C GLY A 95 -10.28 -7.68 6.54
N THR A 96 -10.94 -6.58 6.16
CA THR A 96 -12.08 -6.04 6.92
C THR A 96 -13.28 -6.98 6.85
N LEU A 97 -13.56 -7.54 5.67
CA LEU A 97 -14.62 -8.53 5.47
C LEU A 97 -14.32 -9.84 6.21
N GLU A 98 -13.07 -10.30 6.19
CA GLU A 98 -12.66 -11.48 6.95
C GLU A 98 -12.94 -11.30 8.45
N GLN A 99 -12.53 -10.17 9.02
CA GLN A 99 -12.79 -9.85 10.43
C GLN A 99 -14.29 -9.75 10.74
N LEU A 100 -15.09 -9.21 9.82
CA LEU A 100 -16.55 -9.24 9.94
C LEU A 100 -17.11 -10.68 9.95
N CYS A 101 -16.63 -11.55 9.04
CA CYS A 101 -17.03 -12.95 8.97
C CYS A 101 -16.62 -13.76 10.21
N ARG A 102 -15.49 -13.42 10.83
CA ARG A 102 -15.02 -14.01 12.10
C ARG A 102 -15.74 -13.45 13.33
N GLY A 103 -16.58 -12.43 13.17
CA GLY A 103 -17.30 -11.79 14.27
C GLY A 103 -16.45 -10.84 15.12
N THR A 104 -15.24 -10.46 14.68
CA THR A 104 -14.36 -9.54 15.41
C THR A 104 -14.72 -8.07 15.17
N LEU A 105 -15.42 -7.77 14.07
CA LEU A 105 -15.94 -6.43 13.73
C LEU A 105 -17.47 -6.44 13.63
N THR A 106 -18.10 -5.34 14.05
CA THR A 106 -19.53 -5.12 13.75
C THR A 106 -19.71 -4.68 12.30
N ARG A 107 -20.88 -4.96 11.71
CA ARG A 107 -21.22 -4.56 10.34
C ARG A 107 -21.03 -3.07 10.08
N GLY A 108 -21.44 -2.22 11.03
CA GLY A 108 -21.29 -0.76 10.91
C GLY A 108 -19.81 -0.32 10.93
N CYS A 109 -18.99 -0.94 11.79
CA CYS A 109 -17.56 -0.65 11.84
C CYS A 109 -16.85 -1.09 10.55
N ALA A 110 -17.15 -2.30 10.06
CA ALA A 110 -16.61 -2.83 8.82
C ALA A 110 -16.96 -1.94 7.62
N LEU A 111 -18.24 -1.54 7.49
CA LEU A 111 -18.68 -0.65 6.42
C LEU A 111 -17.93 0.69 6.45
N THR A 112 -17.83 1.31 7.63
CA THR A 112 -17.15 2.60 7.79
C THR A 112 -15.67 2.50 7.43
N ARG A 113 -14.97 1.44 7.86
CA ARG A 113 -13.56 1.21 7.49
C ARG A 113 -13.38 1.02 5.99
N ILE A 114 -14.23 0.22 5.35
CA ILE A 114 -14.18 0.02 3.89
C ILE A 114 -14.42 1.35 3.17
N THR A 115 -15.37 2.17 3.63
CA THR A 115 -15.58 3.52 3.07
C THR A 115 -14.34 4.38 3.22
N CYS A 116 -13.68 4.39 4.39
CA CYS A 116 -12.42 5.10 4.59
C CYS A 116 -11.33 4.59 3.63
N GLN A 117 -11.17 3.28 3.49
CA GLN A 117 -10.18 2.68 2.59
C GLN A 117 -10.40 3.11 1.13
N LEU A 118 -11.65 3.09 0.66
CA LEU A 118 -12.00 3.50 -0.69
C LEU A 118 -11.76 5.00 -0.92
N ILE A 119 -12.15 5.85 0.03
CA ILE A 119 -11.89 7.30 -0.04
C ILE A 119 -10.38 7.54 -0.10
N ALA A 120 -9.61 6.92 0.78
CA ALA A 120 -8.16 7.08 0.82
C ALA A 120 -7.47 6.61 -0.48
N ALA A 121 -7.92 5.49 -1.05
CA ALA A 121 -7.42 5.00 -2.33
C ALA A 121 -7.71 5.97 -3.48
N VAL A 122 -8.92 6.54 -3.53
CA VAL A 122 -9.28 7.58 -4.52
C VAL A 122 -8.44 8.83 -4.34
N VAL A 123 -8.27 9.30 -3.09
CA VAL A 123 -7.44 10.46 -2.78
C VAL A 123 -5.99 10.23 -3.21
N ALA A 124 -5.40 9.08 -2.88
CA ALA A 124 -4.05 8.73 -3.31
C ALA A 124 -3.94 8.75 -4.84
N ARG A 125 -4.86 8.09 -5.53
CA ARG A 125 -4.90 8.06 -7.01
C ARG A 125 -5.03 9.46 -7.63
N SER A 126 -5.74 10.37 -6.99
CA SER A 126 -5.90 11.75 -7.46
C SER A 126 -4.68 12.63 -7.13
N VAL A 127 -4.07 12.46 -5.96
CA VAL A 127 -2.94 13.28 -5.48
C VAL A 127 -1.65 12.92 -6.21
N MET A 128 -1.37 11.62 -6.43
CA MET A 128 -0.09 11.19 -7.00
C MET A 128 0.26 11.82 -8.35
N PRO A 129 -0.67 11.96 -9.32
CA PRO A 129 -0.40 12.70 -10.56
C PRO A 129 0.07 14.14 -10.35
N HIS A 130 -0.43 14.83 -9.33
CA HIS A 130 -0.01 16.21 -9.03
C HIS A 130 1.41 16.24 -8.46
N VAL A 131 1.78 15.24 -7.67
CA VAL A 131 3.14 15.07 -7.16
C VAL A 131 4.10 14.78 -8.31
N TRP A 132 3.74 13.87 -9.20
CA TRP A 132 4.55 13.53 -10.38
C TRP A 132 4.66 14.70 -11.37
N ALA A 133 3.62 15.55 -11.48
CA ALA A 133 3.65 16.74 -12.30
C ALA A 133 4.69 17.79 -11.84
N LEU A 134 5.23 17.67 -10.62
CA LEU A 134 6.37 18.48 -10.18
C LEU A 134 7.67 18.13 -10.91
N ALA A 135 7.68 17.04 -11.71
CA ALA A 135 8.78 16.65 -12.59
C ALA A 135 10.15 16.62 -11.87
N LEU A 136 10.16 16.09 -10.64
CA LEU A 136 11.35 16.04 -9.80
C LEU A 136 12.43 15.08 -10.34
N SER A 137 12.09 14.27 -11.34
CA SER A 137 12.98 13.33 -12.03
C SER A 137 12.59 13.15 -13.51
N ASP A 138 13.49 12.57 -14.30
CA ASP A 138 13.21 12.24 -15.71
C ASP A 138 12.11 11.17 -15.79
N LEU A 139 12.06 10.25 -14.83
CA LEU A 139 10.99 9.27 -14.65
C LEU A 139 9.61 9.96 -14.52
N HIS A 140 9.50 10.96 -13.64
CA HIS A 140 8.24 11.69 -13.41
C HIS A 140 7.84 12.50 -14.64
N THR A 141 8.81 13.10 -15.32
CA THR A 141 8.60 13.83 -16.58
C THR A 141 8.07 12.91 -17.68
N GLN A 142 8.69 11.75 -17.86
CA GLN A 142 8.27 10.75 -18.84
C GLN A 142 6.86 10.23 -18.54
N HIS A 143 6.53 10.02 -17.27
CA HIS A 143 5.19 9.58 -16.88
C HIS A 143 4.11 10.64 -17.12
N SER A 144 4.44 11.92 -16.94
CA SER A 144 3.55 13.02 -17.30
C SER A 144 3.24 13.02 -18.81
N LEU A 145 4.23 12.69 -19.65
CA LEU A 145 4.04 12.60 -21.10
C LEU A 145 3.14 11.43 -21.53
N THR A 146 3.04 10.36 -20.73
CA THR A 146 2.09 9.26 -20.97
C THR A 146 0.70 9.50 -20.35
N GLY A 147 0.44 10.71 -19.85
CA GLY A 147 -0.84 11.09 -19.26
C GLY A 147 -1.14 10.41 -17.93
N PHE A 148 -0.10 10.08 -17.16
CA PHE A 148 -0.20 9.35 -15.88
C PHE A 148 -0.87 7.99 -15.99
N LYS A 149 -0.86 7.42 -17.21
CA LYS A 149 -1.36 6.07 -17.45
C LYS A 149 -0.19 5.10 -17.39
N CYS A 150 -0.36 4.08 -16.56
CA CYS A 150 0.35 2.83 -16.65
C CYS A 150 -0.12 2.12 -17.93
N THR A 151 0.53 2.40 -19.07
CA THR A 151 0.14 1.86 -20.38
C THR A 151 0.52 0.39 -20.54
N ASN A 152 1.52 -0.07 -19.80
CA ASN A 152 1.96 -1.46 -19.76
C ASN A 152 1.24 -2.20 -18.62
N SER A 153 -0.09 -2.30 -18.70
CA SER A 153 -0.80 -3.23 -17.82
C SER A 153 -0.50 -4.65 -18.29
N PRO A 154 0.21 -5.50 -17.53
CA PRO A 154 0.59 -6.84 -17.98
C PRO A 154 -0.57 -7.83 -17.95
N VAL A 155 -1.77 -7.39 -17.55
CA VAL A 155 -2.98 -8.23 -17.53
C VAL A 155 -3.53 -8.39 -18.96
N ASN A 156 -2.74 -9.03 -19.81
CA ASN A 156 -3.20 -9.65 -21.06
C ASN A 156 -3.68 -11.09 -20.80
N ALA A 157 -4.03 -11.42 -19.56
CA ALA A 157 -4.54 -12.72 -19.16
C ALA A 157 -6.08 -12.77 -19.23
N PRO A 158 -6.68 -13.90 -19.59
CA PRO A 158 -8.13 -14.09 -19.50
C PRO A 158 -8.68 -13.72 -18.12
N LEU A 159 -9.89 -13.19 -18.07
CA LEU A 159 -10.52 -12.76 -16.81
C LEU A 159 -10.52 -13.87 -15.75
N LEU A 160 -10.80 -15.11 -16.15
CA LEU A 160 -10.84 -16.25 -15.23
C LEU A 160 -9.47 -16.57 -14.64
N SER A 161 -8.40 -16.51 -15.44
CA SER A 161 -7.05 -16.78 -14.94
C SER A 161 -6.57 -15.64 -14.03
N ALA A 162 -6.87 -14.38 -14.37
CA ALA A 162 -6.56 -13.25 -13.51
C ALA A 162 -7.32 -13.35 -12.17
N ALA A 163 -8.61 -13.66 -12.21
CA ALA A 163 -9.42 -13.86 -11.01
C ALA A 163 -8.91 -15.03 -10.14
N ALA A 164 -8.46 -16.14 -10.76
CA ALA A 164 -7.90 -17.27 -10.04
C ALA A 164 -6.57 -16.93 -9.35
N VAL A 165 -5.71 -16.15 -10.00
CA VAL A 165 -4.46 -15.64 -9.39
C VAL A 165 -4.76 -14.74 -8.21
N GLU A 166 -5.63 -13.74 -8.38
CA GLU A 166 -6.02 -12.82 -7.31
C GLU A 166 -6.66 -13.56 -6.12
N LEU A 167 -7.52 -14.54 -6.39
CA LEU A 167 -8.11 -15.39 -5.35
C LEU A 167 -7.04 -16.20 -4.60
N SER A 168 -6.08 -16.76 -5.33
CA SER A 168 -4.98 -17.55 -4.75
C SER A 168 -4.06 -16.67 -3.90
N CYS A 169 -3.68 -15.50 -4.39
CA CYS A 169 -2.87 -14.53 -3.65
C CYS A 169 -3.59 -14.03 -2.40
N ALA A 170 -4.88 -13.68 -2.50
CA ALA A 170 -5.68 -13.31 -1.35
C ALA A 170 -5.74 -14.44 -0.32
N PHE A 171 -6.04 -15.67 -0.75
CA PHE A 171 -6.06 -16.84 0.13
C PHE A 171 -4.73 -17.05 0.87
N VAL A 172 -3.59 -17.00 0.15
CA VAL A 172 -2.26 -17.14 0.75
C VAL A 172 -2.00 -16.02 1.75
N MET A 173 -2.34 -14.77 1.42
CA MET A 173 -2.19 -13.64 2.36
C MET A 173 -3.01 -13.83 3.63
N HIS A 174 -4.28 -14.21 3.51
CA HIS A 174 -5.17 -14.42 4.65
C HIS A 174 -4.74 -15.61 5.51
N ALA A 175 -4.30 -16.71 4.87
CA ALA A 175 -3.77 -17.88 5.54
C ALA A 175 -2.45 -17.55 6.28
N ALA A 176 -1.55 -16.79 5.64
CA ALA A 176 -0.30 -16.35 6.24
C ALA A 176 -0.57 -15.46 7.46
N ALA A 177 -1.42 -14.43 7.32
CA ALA A 177 -1.78 -13.55 8.43
C ALA A 177 -2.34 -14.33 9.64
N SER A 178 -3.31 -15.22 9.39
CA SER A 178 -3.93 -16.05 10.44
C SER A 178 -2.95 -16.98 11.17
N ASN A 179 -1.90 -17.46 10.48
CA ASN A 179 -0.90 -18.34 11.08
C ASN A 179 0.22 -17.54 11.78
N LEU A 180 0.58 -16.38 11.23
CA LEU A 180 1.61 -15.52 11.79
C LEU A 180 1.15 -14.81 13.07
N GLU A 181 -0.15 -14.59 13.27
CA GLU A 181 -0.70 -14.14 14.57
C GLU A 181 -0.30 -15.05 15.74
N LYS A 182 0.05 -16.31 15.49
CA LYS A 182 0.49 -17.29 16.50
C LYS A 182 2.00 -17.27 16.77
N VAL A 183 2.76 -16.52 15.97
CA VAL A 183 4.22 -16.40 16.07
C VAL A 183 4.59 -15.18 16.91
N GLU A 184 5.81 -15.12 17.45
CA GLU A 184 6.32 -13.94 18.16
C GLU A 184 6.16 -12.66 17.33
N GLU A 185 5.64 -11.60 17.96
CA GLU A 185 5.32 -10.30 17.35
C GLU A 185 6.50 -9.71 16.55
N LYS A 186 7.74 -9.94 17.01
CA LYS A 186 8.97 -9.50 16.35
C LYS A 186 9.11 -10.00 14.90
N TYR A 187 8.63 -11.20 14.58
CA TYR A 187 8.77 -11.81 13.26
C TYR A 187 7.54 -11.65 12.37
N GLN A 188 6.40 -11.23 12.93
CA GLN A 188 5.14 -11.12 12.18
C GLN A 188 5.25 -10.14 11.02
N VAL A 189 5.75 -8.91 11.28
CA VAL A 189 5.85 -7.87 10.25
C VAL A 189 6.83 -8.26 9.14
N PRO A 190 8.08 -8.69 9.41
CA PRO A 190 8.98 -9.14 8.35
C PRO A 190 8.45 -10.34 7.56
N ALA A 191 7.76 -11.28 8.23
CA ALA A 191 7.19 -12.45 7.56
C ALA A 191 6.04 -12.06 6.63
N ILE A 192 5.11 -11.21 7.06
CA ILE A 192 4.04 -10.69 6.20
C ILE A 192 4.64 -9.93 5.01
N ALA A 193 5.65 -9.08 5.24
CA ALA A 193 6.32 -8.36 4.18
C ALA A 193 7.00 -9.30 3.16
N ALA A 194 7.59 -10.39 3.61
CA ALA A 194 8.18 -11.41 2.73
C ALA A 194 7.10 -12.12 1.89
N VAL A 195 5.95 -12.44 2.48
CA VAL A 195 4.81 -13.04 1.75
C VAL A 195 4.27 -12.08 0.70
N ILE A 196 4.04 -10.81 1.04
CA ILE A 196 3.63 -9.77 0.08
C ILE A 196 4.63 -9.68 -1.07
N THR A 197 5.92 -9.58 -0.75
CA THR A 197 6.99 -9.45 -1.75
C THR A 197 7.05 -10.66 -2.68
N THR A 198 6.88 -11.87 -2.13
CA THR A 198 6.84 -13.11 -2.91
C THR A 198 5.64 -13.12 -3.85
N LEU A 199 4.45 -12.81 -3.34
CA LEU A 199 3.22 -12.83 -4.15
C LEU A 199 3.18 -11.78 -5.26
N VAL A 200 3.84 -10.63 -5.06
CA VAL A 200 3.93 -9.58 -6.09
C VAL A 200 4.84 -10.00 -7.26
N TYR A 201 5.81 -10.89 -7.02
CA TYR A 201 6.82 -11.30 -8.01
C TYR A 201 6.74 -12.78 -8.44
N ALA A 202 5.77 -13.53 -7.91
CA ALA A 202 5.49 -14.93 -8.28
C ALA A 202 4.70 -15.00 -9.60
#